data_AF-A0A936XJK1-F1
#
_entry.id   AF-A0A936XJK1-F1
#
_cell.length_a   1.000
_cell.length_b   1.000
_cell.length_c   1.000
_cell.angle_alpha   90.00
_cell.angle_beta   90.00
_cell.angle_gamma   90.00
#
_symmetry.space_group_name_H-M   'P 1'
#
loop_
_entity.id
_entity.type
_entity.pdbx_description
1 polymer ?
#
loop_
_entity_poly.entity_id
_entity_poly.type
_entity_poly.pdbx_seq_one_letter_code
_entity_poly.pdbx_strand_id
1 'polypeptide(L)'
;MNRTLLIPSLTILLLAGCVDNQLVAYGTDENYLNFNHPFTDKAIADVRDRAERLCGQRKQVAIQTSKVCSLSQCTTNYQCINQADVIKYGL
;
A
#
# COMPACT_ATOMS: atom_id res chain seq x y z
N MET A 1 43.21 12.45 21.42
CA MET A 1 42.38 11.23 21.53
C MET A 1 41.00 11.50 20.94
N ASN A 2 40.75 10.90 19.78
CA ASN A 2 39.52 10.50 19.09
C ASN A 2 38.23 11.35 19.25
N ARG A 3 37.98 12.21 18.25
CA ARG A 3 36.69 12.83 17.90
C ARG A 3 36.24 12.35 16.50
N THR A 4 35.93 11.08 16.28
CA THR A 4 35.48 10.65 14.92
C THR A 4 34.77 9.29 14.85
N LEU A 5 33.87 8.94 15.78
CA LEU A 5 33.22 7.62 15.76
C LEU A 5 31.70 7.61 15.97
N LEU A 6 31.01 8.75 15.80
CA LEU A 6 29.55 8.84 15.99
C LEU A 6 28.73 9.00 14.69
N ILE A 7 29.39 9.17 13.54
CA ILE A 7 28.71 9.49 12.27
C ILE A 7 28.34 8.24 11.42
N PRO A 8 29.02 7.07 11.47
CA PRO A 8 28.70 6.00 10.52
C PRO A 8 27.47 5.15 10.92
N SER A 9 26.98 5.28 12.16
CA SER A 9 25.88 4.45 12.66
C SER A 9 24.49 4.96 12.24
N LEU A 10 24.36 6.24 11.89
CA LEU A 10 23.07 6.83 11.55
C LEU A 10 22.63 6.46 10.14
N THR A 11 23.57 6.29 9.20
CA THR A 11 23.30 6.01 7.79
C THR A 11 22.71 4.61 7.51
N ILE A 12 22.95 3.63 8.38
CA ILE A 12 22.45 2.26 8.19
C ILE A 12 20.93 2.16 8.49
N LEU A 13 20.38 3.03 9.36
CA LEU A 13 18.93 3.04 9.64
C LEU A 13 18.09 3.65 8.51
N LEU A 14 18.66 4.48 7.64
CA LEU A 14 17.91 5.13 6.55
C LEU A 14 17.63 4.20 5.36
N LEU A 15 18.29 3.04 5.27
CA LEU A 15 18.16 2.12 4.13
C LEU A 15 17.12 1.00 4.35
N ALA A 16 16.56 0.87 5.55
CA ALA A 16 15.51 -0.12 5.85
C ALA A 16 14.10 0.31 5.36
N GLY A 17 13.99 1.44 4.63
CA GLY A 17 12.73 2.05 4.22
C GLY A 17 12.17 1.58 2.87
N CYS A 18 12.90 0.80 2.08
CA CYS A 18 12.39 0.26 0.83
C CYS A 18 11.52 -0.97 1.10
N VAL A 19 10.30 -0.75 1.62
CA VAL A 19 9.28 -1.80 1.64
C VAL A 19 8.75 -1.94 0.21
N ASP A 20 8.97 -3.10 -0.41
CA ASP A 20 8.55 -3.45 -1.77
C ASP A 20 7.01 -3.63 -1.85
N ASN A 21 6.26 -2.58 -1.54
CA ASN A 21 4.82 -2.50 -1.80
C ASN A 21 4.64 -1.99 -3.23
N GLN A 22 4.74 -2.89 -4.19
CA GLN A 22 4.67 -2.55 -5.60
C GLN A 22 3.19 -2.38 -6.01
N LEU A 23 2.84 -1.18 -6.47
CA LEU A 23 1.62 -0.96 -7.25
C LEU A 23 1.86 -1.56 -8.63
N VAL A 24 1.25 -2.70 -8.89
CA VAL A 24 1.51 -3.50 -10.11
C VAL A 24 0.67 -2.99 -11.27
N ALA A 25 -0.56 -2.54 -10.99
CA ALA A 25 -1.44 -1.96 -11.99
C ALA A 25 -2.15 -0.73 -11.43
N TYR A 26 -2.07 0.36 -12.21
CA TYR A 26 -2.76 1.62 -12.01
C TYR A 26 -3.15 2.15 -13.40
N GLY A 27 -4.36 1.84 -13.85
CA GLY A 27 -4.92 2.44 -15.05
C GLY A 27 -5.49 3.81 -14.73
N THR A 28 -5.22 4.82 -15.56
CA THR A 28 -5.84 6.15 -15.45
C THR A 28 -7.36 6.10 -15.64
N ASP A 29 -7.84 5.10 -16.40
CA ASP A 29 -9.26 4.87 -16.68
C ASP A 29 -9.85 3.68 -15.91
N GLU A 30 -9.02 3.02 -15.10
CA GLU A 30 -9.44 1.86 -14.33
C GLU A 30 -9.66 2.26 -12.87
N ASN A 31 -10.83 1.94 -12.35
CA ASN A 31 -11.18 2.08 -10.95
C ASN A 31 -10.56 0.96 -10.09
N TYR A 32 -9.48 0.35 -10.56
CA TYR A 32 -8.87 -0.85 -9.99
C TYR A 32 -7.43 -0.58 -9.56
N LEU A 33 -7.06 -1.08 -8.40
CA LEU A 33 -5.70 -1.02 -7.86
C LEU A 33 -5.25 -2.45 -7.51
N ASN A 34 -4.05 -2.82 -7.95
CA ASN A 34 -3.42 -4.09 -7.60
C ASN A 34 -2.07 -3.85 -6.93
N PHE A 35 -1.88 -4.46 -5.76
CA PHE A 35 -0.66 -4.36 -4.97
C PHE A 35 -0.07 -5.73 -4.72
N ASN A 36 1.23 -5.87 -4.96
CA ASN A 36 2.03 -6.95 -4.38
C ASN A 36 2.78 -6.42 -3.16
N HIS A 37 2.76 -7.17 -2.07
CA HIS A 37 3.39 -6.77 -0.82
C HIS A 37 3.73 -7.96 0.08
N PRO A 38 4.75 -7.84 0.96
CA PRO A 38 5.08 -8.89 1.91
C PRO A 38 3.88 -9.31 2.78
N PHE A 39 3.81 -10.59 3.18
CA PHE A 39 2.80 -11.05 4.14
C PHE A 39 3.18 -10.64 5.57
N THR A 40 3.05 -9.35 5.86
CA THR A 40 3.30 -8.74 7.18
C THR A 40 2.22 -7.74 7.49
N ASP A 41 1.89 -7.56 8.78
CA ASP A 41 0.86 -6.61 9.21
C ASP A 41 1.17 -5.17 8.78
N LYS A 42 2.45 -4.79 8.83
CA LYS A 42 2.92 -3.48 8.36
C LYS A 42 2.63 -3.29 6.87
N ALA A 43 3.01 -4.25 6.04
CA ALA A 43 2.81 -4.14 4.59
C ALA A 43 1.32 -4.13 4.22
N ILE A 44 0.48 -4.90 4.93
CA ILE A 44 -0.97 -4.88 4.77
C ILE A 44 -1.54 -3.50 5.09
N ALA A 45 -1.13 -2.89 6.21
CA ALA A 45 -1.56 -1.55 6.59
C ALA A 45 -1.10 -0.50 5.56
N ASP A 46 0.17 -0.54 5.16
CA ASP A 46 0.74 0.39 4.18
C ASP A 46 0.01 0.33 2.83
N VAL A 47 -0.36 -0.88 2.36
CA VAL A 47 -1.13 -1.07 1.12
C VAL A 47 -2.54 -0.53 1.25
N ARG A 48 -3.23 -0.77 2.38
CA ARG A 48 -4.56 -0.20 2.62
C ARG A 48 -4.52 1.32 2.61
N ASP A 49 -3.63 1.92 3.39
CA ASP A 49 -3.50 3.37 3.50
C ASP A 49 -3.15 4.01 2.14
N ARG A 50 -2.33 3.31 1.33
CA ARG A 50 -2.02 3.72 -0.05
C ARG A 50 -3.25 3.62 -0.96
N ALA A 51 -4.04 2.56 -0.88
CA ALA A 51 -5.27 2.41 -1.66
C ALA A 51 -6.30 3.50 -1.31
N GLU A 52 -6.54 3.74 -0.02
CA GLU A 52 -7.42 4.79 0.47
C GLU A 52 -6.98 6.17 -0.01
N ARG A 53 -5.68 6.47 0.05
CA ARG A 53 -5.13 7.74 -0.46
C ARG A 53 -5.34 7.89 -1.97
N LEU A 54 -5.07 6.85 -2.76
CA LEU A 54 -5.21 6.89 -4.22
C LEU A 54 -6.67 7.03 -4.66
N CYS A 55 -7.60 6.27 -4.05
CA CYS A 55 -9.02 6.43 -4.33
C CYS A 55 -9.55 7.79 -3.82
N GLY A 56 -9.06 8.26 -2.67
CA GLY A 56 -9.43 9.56 -2.10
C GLY A 56 -9.06 10.75 -2.99
N GLN A 57 -7.94 10.68 -3.72
CA GLN A 57 -7.59 11.68 -4.74
C GLN A 57 -8.65 11.80 -5.85
N ARG A 58 -9.41 10.73 -6.10
CA ARG A 58 -10.53 10.66 -7.05
C ARG A 58 -11.89 10.92 -6.39
N LYS A 59 -11.93 11.28 -5.10
CA LYS A 59 -13.16 11.40 -4.28
C LYS A 59 -13.96 10.09 -4.21
N GLN A 60 -13.26 8.97 -4.25
CA GLN A 60 -13.81 7.62 -4.19
C GLN A 60 -13.32 6.89 -2.94
N VAL A 61 -14.02 5.83 -2.57
CA VAL A 61 -13.69 4.94 -1.46
C VAL A 61 -12.96 3.72 -2.00
N ALA A 62 -11.88 3.29 -1.34
CA ALA A 62 -11.22 2.03 -1.64
C ALA A 62 -11.97 0.86 -1.00
N ILE A 63 -12.42 -0.10 -1.81
CA ILE A 63 -13.03 -1.35 -1.37
C ILE A 63 -12.09 -2.50 -1.72
N GLN A 64 -11.64 -3.25 -0.71
CA GLN A 64 -10.81 -4.44 -0.95
C GLN A 64 -11.67 -5.53 -1.57
N THR A 65 -11.38 -5.91 -2.81
CA THR A 65 -12.17 -6.93 -3.53
C THR A 65 -11.60 -8.33 -3.38
N SER A 66 -10.27 -8.45 -3.22
CA SER A 66 -9.62 -9.73 -2.94
C SER A 66 -8.25 -9.54 -2.31
N LYS A 67 -7.82 -10.57 -1.57
CA LYS A 67 -6.47 -10.70 -1.05
C LYS A 67 -6.07 -12.18 -1.11
N VAL A 68 -4.97 -12.47 -1.77
CA VAL A 68 -4.42 -13.82 -1.89
C VAL A 68 -2.98 -13.79 -1.40
N CYS A 69 -2.64 -14.66 -0.44
CA CYS A 69 -1.32 -14.68 0.17
C CYS A 69 -0.67 -16.08 0.07
N SER A 70 0.63 -16.08 -0.17
CA SER A 70 1.54 -17.18 0.17
C SER A 70 2.09 -16.97 1.59
N LEU A 71 3.07 -17.79 2.01
CA LEU A 71 3.73 -17.63 3.30
C LEU A 71 4.56 -16.34 3.44
N SER A 72 4.92 -15.69 2.33
CA SER A 72 5.82 -14.52 2.36
C SER A 72 5.31 -13.31 1.57
N GLN A 73 4.34 -13.49 0.69
CA GLN A 73 3.87 -12.45 -0.24
C GLN A 73 2.35 -12.49 -0.39
N CYS A 74 1.76 -11.34 -0.64
CA CYS A 74 0.34 -11.18 -0.91
C CYS A 74 0.13 -10.35 -2.16
N THR A 75 -0.93 -10.67 -2.90
CA THR A 75 -1.53 -9.80 -3.89
C THR A 75 -2.87 -9.33 -3.36
N THR A 76 -3.04 -8.01 -3.25
CA THR A 76 -4.27 -7.39 -2.76
C THR A 76 -4.84 -6.47 -3.83
N ASN A 77 -6.14 -6.62 -4.09
CA ASN A 77 -6.87 -5.87 -5.09
C ASN A 77 -7.91 -4.97 -4.43
N TYR A 78 -7.97 -3.73 -4.90
CA TYR A 78 -8.97 -2.75 -4.49
C TYR A 78 -9.73 -2.21 -5.70
N GLN A 79 -10.98 -1.82 -5.47
CA GLN A 79 -11.72 -0.96 -6.38
C GLN A 79 -11.97 0.40 -5.73
N CYS A 80 -11.76 1.47 -6.49
CA CYS A 80 -12.20 2.81 -6.15
C CYS A 80 -13.65 3.00 -6.57
N ILE A 81 -14.56 3.16 -5.62
CA ILE A 81 -16.00 3.22 -5.88
C ILE A 81 -16.55 4.56 -5.37
N ASN A 82 -17.54 5.12 -6.07
CA ASN A 82 -18.21 6.32 -5.60
C ASN A 82 -18.97 6.04 -4.30
N GLN A 83 -18.92 6.97 -3.35
CA GLN A 83 -19.63 6.82 -2.07
C GLN A 83 -21.12 6.54 -2.23
N ALA A 84 -21.76 7.11 -3.27
CA ALA A 84 -23.17 6.86 -3.58
C ALA A 84 -23.44 5.40 -3.94
N ASP A 85 -22.54 4.76 -4.70
CA ASP A 85 -22.67 3.36 -5.09
C ASP A 85 -22.41 2.43 -3.89
N VAL A 86 -21.48 2.79 -3.01
CA VAL A 86 -21.25 2.08 -1.74
C VAL A 86 -22.53 2.05 -0.90
N ILE A 87 -23.21 3.19 -0.75
CA ILE A 87 -24.47 3.29 0.01
C ILE A 87 -25.60 2.52 -0.69
N LYS A 88 -25.72 2.67 -2.03
CA LYS A 88 -26.79 2.07 -2.81
C LYS A 88 -26.73 0.54 -2.82
N TYR A 89 -25.53 -0.03 -2.86
CA TYR A 89 -25.34 -1.48 -2.99
C TYR A 89 -24.85 -2.15 -1.69
N GLY A 90 -24.56 -1.40 -0.63
CA GLY A 90 -24.16 -1.94 0.68
C GLY A 90 -22.79 -2.61 0.65
N LEU A 91 -21.82 -1.98 -0.01
CA LEU A 91 -20.45 -2.48 -0.20
C LEU A 91 -19.53 -2.17 1.00
#